data_AF-A0A8I2FRI7-F1
#
_entry.id   AF-A0A8I2FRI7-F1
#
_cell.length_a   1.000
_cell.length_b   1.000
_cell.length_c   1.000
_cell.angle_alpha   90.00
_cell.angle_beta   90.00
_cell.angle_gamma   90.00
#
_symmetry.space_group_name_H-M   'P 1'
#
loop_
_entity.id
_entity.type
_entity.pdbx_description
1 polymer ?
#
loop_
_entity_poly.entity_id
_entity_poly.type
_entity_poly.pdbx_seq_one_letter_code
_entity_poly.pdbx_strand_id
1 'polypeptide(L)' 'MVRAVHLAGRCIDCGECERVCPVDIPIRFLNKKMEKDSKKLFDYEAGFEADEPSLVSSFRDEDPQDFIL' A
#
# COMPACT_ATOMS: atom_id res chain seq x y z
N MET A 1 7.38 -9.87 4.34
CA MET A 1 6.70 -8.56 4.50
C MET A 1 7.00 -7.56 3.37
N VAL A 2 8.18 -7.62 2.72
CA VAL A 2 8.57 -6.73 1.59
C VAL A 2 7.48 -6.53 0.52
N ARG A 3 6.82 -7.61 0.07
CA ARG A 3 5.77 -7.53 -0.95
C ARG A 3 4.59 -6.66 -0.53
N ALA A 4 4.11 -6.78 0.71
CA ALA A 4 2.96 -6.00 1.18
C ALA A 4 3.27 -4.51 1.24
N VAL A 5 4.49 -4.16 1.68
CA VAL A 5 4.97 -2.77 1.69
C VAL A 5 5.07 -2.23 0.27
N HIS A 6 5.67 -2.95 -0.69
CA HIS A 6 5.70 -2.52 -2.09
C HIS A 6 4.31 -2.33 -2.71
N LEU A 7 3.33 -3.11 -2.27
CA LEU A 7 1.95 -3.01 -2.75
C LEU A 7 1.17 -1.86 -2.12
N ALA A 8 1.64 -1.27 -1.01
CA ALA A 8 0.97 -0.15 -0.36
C ALA A 8 0.74 1.05 -1.30
N GLY A 9 1.64 1.27 -2.26
CA GLY A 9 1.52 2.32 -3.28
C GLY A 9 1.21 1.83 -4.70
N ARG A 10 0.94 0.54 -4.91
CA ARG A 10 0.82 -0.07 -6.26
C ARG A 10 -0.37 -1.01 -6.43
N CYS A 11 -1.05 -1.36 -5.34
CA CYS A 11 -2.17 -2.28 -5.37
C CYS A 11 -3.42 -1.60 -5.94
N ILE A 12 -3.98 -2.16 -7.01
CA ILE A 12 -5.26 -1.74 -7.63
C ILE A 12 -6.44 -2.62 -7.20
N ASP A 13 -6.29 -3.35 -6.10
CA ASP A 13 -7.29 -4.28 -5.54
C ASP A 13 -7.83 -5.34 -6.52
N CYS A 14 -6.98 -5.89 -7.40
CA CYS A 14 -7.40 -6.91 -8.37
C CYS A 14 -7.70 -8.30 -7.78
N GLY A 15 -7.35 -8.55 -6.52
CA GLY A 15 -7.59 -9.83 -5.83
C GLY A 15 -6.70 -11.01 -6.24
N GLU A 16 -5.83 -10.85 -7.24
CA GLU A 16 -5.04 -11.95 -7.80
C GLU A 16 -4.10 -12.59 -6.77
N CYS A 17 -3.58 -11.81 -5.83
CA CYS A 17 -2.71 -12.30 -4.76
C CYS A 17 -3.36 -13.35 -3.85
N GLU A 18 -4.68 -13.30 -3.68
CA GLU A 18 -5.44 -14.26 -2.89
C GLU A 18 -5.88 -15.43 -3.78
N ARG A 19 -6.39 -15.14 -4.99
CA ARG A 19 -6.85 -16.16 -5.96
C ARG A 19 -5.80 -17.21 -6.29
N VAL A 20 -4.52 -16.81 -6.39
CA VAL A 20 -3.42 -17.72 -6.74
C VAL A 20 -2.67 -18.27 -5.53
N CYS A 21 -3.10 -17.97 -4.31
CA CYS A 21 -2.40 -18.41 -3.11
C CYS A 21 -2.44 -19.94 -3.02
N PRO A 22 -1.29 -20.65 -3.01
CA PRO A 22 -1.27 -22.12 -3.02
C PRO A 22 -1.66 -22.76 -1.68
N VAL A 23 -1.89 -21.93 -0.65
CA VAL A 23 -2.18 -22.34 0.73
C VAL A 23 -3.38 -21.59 1.30
N ASP A 24 -4.22 -21.01 0.44
CA ASP A 24 -5.51 -20.41 0.80
C ASP A 24 -5.46 -19.33 1.91
N ILE A 25 -4.34 -18.59 1.98
CA ILE A 25 -4.22 -17.45 2.91
C ILE A 25 -4.95 -16.24 2.30
N PRO A 26 -5.78 -15.52 3.09
CA PRO A 26 -6.51 -14.35 2.61
C PRO A 26 -5.59 -13.10 2.55
N ILE A 27 -4.60 -13.14 1.65
CA ILE A 27 -3.56 -12.10 1.49
C ILE A 27 -4.18 -10.74 1.12
N ARG A 28 -5.37 -10.73 0.51
CA ARG A 28 -6.05 -9.48 0.14
C ARG A 28 -6.34 -8.61 1.36
N PHE A 29 -6.65 -9.19 2.53
CA PHE A 29 -6.88 -8.41 3.75
C PHE A 29 -5.67 -7.57 4.14
N LEU A 30 -4.46 -8.14 4.03
CA LEU A 30 -3.23 -7.40 4.31
C LEU A 30 -3.07 -6.26 3.31
N ASN A 31 -3.24 -6.52 2.01
CA ASN A 31 -3.08 -5.47 0.99
C ASN A 31 -4.15 -4.37 1.10
N LYS A 32 -5.42 -4.71 1.41
CA LYS A 32 -6.47 -3.72 1.68
C LYS A 32 -6.16 -2.87 2.91
N LYS A 33 -5.56 -3.47 3.94
CA LYS A 33 -5.10 -2.72 5.12
C LYS A 33 -4.00 -1.73 4.74
N MET A 34 -3.02 -2.17 3.94
CA MET A 34 -1.99 -1.27 3.43
C MET A 34 -2.58 -0.12 2.62
N GLU A 35 -3.48 -0.39 1.65
CA GLU A 35 -4.20 0.62 0.87
C GLU A 35 -4.94 1.64 1.76
N LYS A 36 -5.65 1.14 2.77
CA LYS A 36 -6.38 1.99 3.73
C LYS A 36 -5.43 2.89 4.53
N ASP A 37 -4.28 2.36 4.94
CA ASP A 37 -3.29 3.13 5.69
C ASP A 37 -2.57 4.14 4.79
N SER A 38 -2.26 3.79 3.53
CA SER A 38 -1.76 4.72 2.50
C SER A 38 -2.68 5.91 2.35
N LYS A 39 -3.99 5.68 2.20
CA LYS A 39 -4.97 6.75 2.05
C LYS A 39 -5.13 7.57 3.33
N LYS A 40 -5.20 6.92 4.50
CA LYS A 40 -5.44 7.61 5.77
C LYS A 40 -4.25 8.45 6.23
N LEU A 41 -3.03 7.95 6.05
CA LEU A 41 -1.82 8.57 6.61
C LEU A 41 -1.15 9.52 5.61
N PHE A 42 -1.28 9.26 4.30
CA PHE A 42 -0.53 9.97 3.27
C PHE A 42 -1.41 10.55 2.16
N ASP A 43 -2.74 10.43 2.27
CA ASP A 43 -3.72 10.80 1.24
C ASP A 43 -3.47 10.14 -0.14
N TYR A 44 -2.75 9.02 -0.15
CA TYR A 44 -2.26 8.38 -1.37
C TYR A 44 -3.21 7.30 -1.89
N GLU A 45 -3.44 7.26 -3.20
CA GLU A 45 -4.23 6.23 -3.88
C GLU A 45 -3.50 5.71 -5.13
N ALA A 46 -3.22 4.40 -5.16
CA ALA A 46 -2.38 3.80 -6.20
C ALA A 46 -3.02 3.87 -7.59
N GLY A 47 -2.29 4.47 -8.55
CA GLY A 47 -2.67 4.47 -9.96
C GLY A 47 -3.73 5.50 -10.34
N PHE A 48 -4.02 6.47 -9.47
CA PHE A 48 -4.95 7.56 -9.77
C PHE A 48 -4.33 8.60 -10.71
N GLU A 49 -3.07 8.98 -10.49
CA GLU A 49 -2.30 9.92 -11.31
C GLU A 49 -1.02 9.27 -11.85
N ALA A 50 -0.73 9.45 -13.14
CA ALA A 50 0.40 8.78 -13.80
C ALA A 50 1.76 9.30 -13.33
N ASP A 51 1.85 10.58 -13.00
CA ASP A 51 3.08 11.26 -12.60
C ASP A 51 3.22 11.36 -11.06
N GLU A 52 2.32 10.74 -10.30
CA GLU A 52 2.39 10.74 -8.84
C GLU A 52 3.63 9.95 -8.35
N PRO A 53 4.47 10.53 -7.49
CA PRO A 53 5.62 9.83 -6.92
C PRO A 53 5.20 8.61 -6.10
N SER A 54 5.91 7.50 -6.25
CA SER A 54 5.59 6.27 -5.51
C SER A 54 5.72 6.45 -4.00
N LEU A 55 4.65 6.14 -3.26
CA LEU A 55 4.54 6.27 -1.80
C LEU A 55 5.75 5.77 -0.99
N VAL A 56 6.28 4.59 -1.33
CA VAL A 56 7.38 3.96 -0.57
C VAL A 56 8.78 4.38 -1.00
N SER A 57 8.88 5.27 -1.98
CA SER A 57 10.14 5.77 -2.54
C SER A 57 10.17 7.30 -2.63
N SER A 58 9.21 7.97 -1.98
CA SER A 58 9.12 9.41 -1.84
C SER A 58 9.08 9.79 -0.37
N PHE A 59 9.42 11.04 -0.08
CA PHE A 59 9.39 11.61 1.26
C PHE A 59 8.74 12.98 1.19
N ARG A 60 7.91 13.33 2.19
CA ARG A 60 7.36 14.66 2.38
C ARG A 60 7.62 15.12 3.81
N ASP A 61 7.94 16.40 3.98
CA ASP A 61 8.20 16.97 5.31
C ASP A 61 6.97 16.89 6.22
N GLU A 62 5.77 16.84 5.64
CA GLU A 62 4.48 16.77 6.34
C GLU A 62 4.02 15.33 6.64
N ASP A 63 4.79 14.30 6.27
CA ASP A 63 4.44 12.91 6.54
C ASP A 63 4.29 12.65 8.05
N PRO A 64 3.34 11.80 8.50
CA PRO A 64 3.16 11.51 9.93
C PRO A 64 4.43 10.96 10.58
N GLN A 65 4.91 11.60 11.66
CA GLN A 65 6.14 11.24 12.37
C GLN A 65 5.90 10.68 13.78
N ASP A 66 4.68 10.23 14.09
CA ASP A 66 4.27 9.72 15.43
C ASP A 66 5.14 8.55 15.96
N PHE A 67 5.99 7.97 15.12
CA PHE A 67 6.91 6.87 15.46
C PHE A 67 8.33 7.32 15.87
N ILE A 68 8.68 8.59 15.67
CA ILE A 68 9.97 9.17 16.07
C ILE A 68 9.75 9.92 17.39
N LEU A 69 10.02 9.25 18.52
CA LEU A 69 10.01 9.84 19.87
C LEU A 69 11.36 10.49 20.19
#